data_AF-A0A6B2T842-F1
#
_entry.id   AF-A0A6B2T842-F1
#
_cell.length_a   1.000
_cell.length_b   1.000
_cell.length_c   1.000
_cell.angle_alpha   90.00
_cell.angle_beta   90.00
_cell.angle_gamma   90.00
#
_symmetry.space_group_name_H-M   'P 1'
#
loop_
_entity.id
_entity.type
_entity.pdbx_description
1 polymer ?
#
loop_
_entity_poly.entity_id
_entity_poly.type
_entity_poly.pdbx_seq_one_letter_code
_entity_poly.pdbx_strand_id
1 'polypeptide(L)' 'AGATMLFGVPTMYHRIAEALPDDPELAKALAGARLLVSGSAALPVHDHERIAAATGRRVIERYGMTETL' A
#
# COMPACT_ATOMS: atom_id res chain seq x y z
N ALA A 1 -4.10 -3.49 21.05
CA ALA A 1 -3.19 -4.00 20.00
C ALA A 1 -3.76 -3.56 18.65
N GLY A 2 -2.98 -2.84 17.83
CA GLY A 2 -3.43 -2.34 16.52
C GLY A 2 -2.98 -3.24 15.36
N ALA A 3 -3.54 -3.01 14.16
CA ALA A 3 -3.05 -3.65 12.95
C ALA A 3 -1.61 -3.18 12.64
N THR A 4 -0.72 -4.10 12.30
CA THR A 4 0.69 -3.79 11.98
C THR A 4 1.05 -4.08 10.53
N MET A 5 0.17 -4.74 9.78
CA MET A 5 0.38 -5.08 8.37
C MET A 5 -0.88 -4.80 7.57
N LEU A 6 -0.70 -4.39 6.31
CA LEU A 6 -1.77 -4.26 5.33
C LEU A 6 -1.42 -5.07 4.08
N PHE A 7 -2.32 -5.97 3.70
CA PHE A 7 -2.29 -6.68 2.43
C PHE A 7 -3.45 -6.17 1.57
N GLY A 8 -3.17 -5.83 0.31
CA GLY A 8 -4.17 -5.35 -0.63
C GLY A 8 -3.78 -5.65 -2.07
N VAL A 9 -4.74 -5.49 -2.98
CA VAL A 9 -4.51 -5.52 -4.43
C VAL A 9 -4.22 -4.10 -4.94
N PRO A 10 -3.62 -3.92 -6.14
CA PRO A 10 -3.28 -2.59 -6.65
C PRO A 10 -4.43 -1.58 -6.65
N THR A 11 -5.66 -2.02 -6.94
CA THR A 11 -6.83 -1.11 -6.94
C THR A 11 -7.18 -0.57 -5.55
N MET A 12 -6.85 -1.29 -4.48
CA MET A 12 -6.99 -0.76 -3.11
C MET A 12 -5.93 0.31 -2.85
N TYR A 13 -4.68 0.07 -3.26
CA TYR A 13 -3.59 1.03 -3.12
C TYR A 13 -3.81 2.29 -3.96
N HIS A 14 -4.41 2.16 -5.15
CA HIS A 14 -4.81 3.30 -5.96
C HIS A 14 -5.80 4.21 -5.21
N ARG A 15 -6.85 3.64 -4.61
CA ARG A 15 -7.80 4.41 -3.79
C ARG A 15 -7.15 5.05 -2.58
N ILE A 16 -6.21 4.35 -1.95
CA ILE A 16 -5.42 4.90 -0.85
C ILE A 16 -4.57 6.09 -1.33
N ALA A 17 -3.90 5.97 -2.47
CA ALA A 17 -3.11 7.05 -3.07
C ALA A 17 -3.96 8.28 -3.42
N GLU A 18 -5.20 8.07 -3.86
CA GLU A 18 -6.19 9.13 -4.08
C GLU A 18 -6.65 9.81 -2.79
N ALA A 19 -6.88 9.05 -1.72
CA ALA A 19 -7.37 9.61 -0.45
C ALA A 19 -6.29 10.30 0.39
N LEU A 20 -5.01 9.94 0.21
CA LEU A 20 -3.90 10.41 1.06
C LEU A 20 -3.75 11.94 1.21
N PRO A 21 -3.98 12.77 0.17
CA PRO A 21 -3.92 14.23 0.31
C PRO A 21 -4.96 14.81 1.29
N ASP A 22 -6.12 14.16 1.40
CA ASP A 22 -7.28 14.65 2.16
C ASP A 22 -7.47 13.93 3.51
N ASP A 23 -6.66 12.90 3.80
CA ASP A 23 -6.75 12.09 5.03
C ASP A 23 -5.40 11.98 5.78
N PRO A 24 -5.11 12.92 6.70
CA PRO A 24 -3.90 12.90 7.50
C PRO A 24 -3.78 11.69 8.44
N GLU A 25 -4.91 11.12 8.88
CA GLU A 25 -4.88 9.97 9.80
C GLU A 25 -4.57 8.69 9.03
N LEU A 26 -5.05 8.54 7.81
CA LEU A 26 -4.62 7.48 6.89
C LEU A 26 -3.11 7.56 6.62
N ALA A 27 -2.59 8.76 6.35
CA ALA A 27 -1.15 8.95 6.14
C ALA A 27 -0.33 8.51 7.37
N LYS A 28 -0.74 8.90 8.58
CA LYS A 28 -0.10 8.47 9.83
C LYS A 28 -0.20 6.96 10.05
N ALA A 29 -1.36 6.36 9.78
CA ALA A 29 -1.56 4.92 9.94
C ALA A 29 -0.62 4.12 9.03
N LEU A 30 -0.49 4.53 7.76
CA LEU A 30 0.42 3.90 6.81
C LEU A 30 1.89 4.15 7.16
N ALA A 31 2.24 5.35 7.63
CA ALA A 31 3.58 5.69 8.15
C ALA A 31 3.97 4.81 9.36
N GLY A 32 3.00 4.50 10.23
CA GLY A 32 3.20 3.67 11.42
C GLY A 32 3.13 2.15 11.17
N ALA A 33 2.65 1.70 10.01
CA ALA A 33 2.55 0.28 9.70
C ALA A 33 3.93 -0.39 9.75
N ARG A 34 4.01 -1.68 10.09
CA ARG A 34 5.26 -2.43 9.97
C ARG A 34 5.51 -2.83 8.51
N LEU A 35 4.45 -3.26 7.80
CA LEU A 35 4.54 -3.72 6.42
C LEU A 35 3.29 -3.36 5.61
N LEU A 36 3.51 -2.90 4.38
CA LEU A 36 2.48 -2.71 3.36
C LEU A 36 2.81 -3.65 2.20
N VAL A 37 1.90 -4.53 1.80
CA VAL A 37 2.11 -5.49 0.69
C VAL A 37 1.02 -5.40 -0.36
N SER A 38 1.43 -5.27 -1.61
CA SER A 38 0.59 -5.45 -2.80
C SER A 38 0.84 -6.81 -3.46
N GLY A 39 -0.17 -7.35 -4.12
CA GLY A 39 -0.07 -8.56 -4.92
C GLY A 39 -1.27 -8.75 -5.83
N SER A 40 -1.31 -9.89 -6.52
CA SER A 40 -2.32 -10.28 -7.53
C SER A 40 -2.22 -9.55 -8.87
N ALA A 41 -1.68 -8.32 -8.91
CA ALA A 41 -1.32 -7.60 -10.11
C ALA A 41 -0.19 -6.59 -9.80
N ALA A 42 0.42 -6.00 -10.84
CA ALA A 42 1.44 -4.97 -10.68
C ALA A 42 0.83 -3.67 -10.11
N LEU A 43 1.50 -3.06 -9.14
CA LEU A 43 1.14 -1.76 -8.60
C LEU A 43 1.76 -0.66 -9.49
N PRO A 44 0.97 0.28 -10.06
CA PRO A 44 1.51 1.36 -10.87
C PRO A 44 2.54 2.21 -10.11
N VAL A 45 3.62 2.60 -10.79
CA VAL A 45 4.70 3.42 -10.20
C VAL A 45 4.18 4.74 -9.62
N HIS A 46 3.18 5.34 -10.26
CA HIS A 46 2.56 6.58 -9.79
C HIS A 46 1.91 6.42 -8.40
N ASP A 47 1.23 5.31 -8.15
CA ASP A 47 0.63 5.02 -6.84
C ASP A 47 1.71 4.76 -5.78
N HIS A 48 2.79 4.04 -6.16
CA HIS A 48 3.96 3.85 -5.30
C HIS A 48 4.59 5.18 -4.85
N GLU A 49 4.75 6.12 -5.79
CA GLU A 49 5.36 7.42 -5.52
C GLU A 49 4.47 8.29 -4.65
N ARG A 50 3.15 8.34 -4.90
CA ARG A 50 2.20 9.09 -4.07
C ARG A 50 2.17 8.59 -2.63
N ILE A 51 2.10 7.27 -2.43
CA ILE A 51 2.13 6.67 -1.09
C ILE A 51 3.45 7.02 -0.40
N ALA A 52 4.58 6.93 -1.09
CA ALA A 52 5.87 7.26 -0.51
C ALA A 52 6.04 8.74 -0.19
N ALA A 53 5.55 9.62 -1.04
CA ALA A 53 5.58 11.06 -0.81
C ALA A 53 4.75 11.44 0.43
N ALA A 54 3.58 10.84 0.59
CA ALA A 54 2.69 11.16 1.71
C ALA A 54 3.09 10.49 3.04
N THR A 55 3.69 9.29 3.00
CA THR A 55 3.91 8.46 4.21
C THR A 55 5.39 8.26 4.56
N GLY A 56 6.32 8.60 3.66
CA GLY A 56 7.74 8.29 3.79
C GLY A 56 8.08 6.80 3.62
N ARG A 57 7.14 5.97 3.15
CA ARG A 57 7.27 4.50 3.10
C ARG A 57 6.95 3.92 1.74
N ARG A 58 7.44 2.71 1.50
CA ARG A 58 7.18 1.96 0.26
C ARG A 58 6.23 0.79 0.50
N VAL A 59 5.50 0.42 -0.54
CA VAL A 59 4.72 -0.82 -0.62
C VAL A 59 5.61 -1.92 -1.17
N ILE A 60 5.61 -3.09 -0.53
CA ILE A 60 6.31 -4.29 -1.01
C ILE A 60 5.39 -5.01 -2.00
N GLU A 61 5.93 -5.45 -3.12
CA GLU A 61 5.17 -6.27 -4.07
C GLU A 61 5.56 -7.75 -3.95
N ARG A 62 4.57 -8.63 -4.06
CA ARG A 62 4.79 -10.06 -4.20
C ARG A 62 4.09 -10.57 -5.45
N TYR A 63 4.72 -11.52 -6.11
CA TYR A 63 4.16 -12.25 -7.23
C TYR A 63 3.82 -13.69 -6.80
N GLY A 64 2.67 -14.19 -7.26
CA GLY A 64 2.24 -15.56 -7.05
C GLY A 64 1.03 -15.87 -7.91
N MET A 65 0.88 -17.14 -8.26
CA MET A 65 -0.28 -17.69 -8.97
C MET A 65 -0.82 -18.86 -8.15
N THR A 66 -2.11 -19.16 -8.29
CA THR A 66 -2.73 -20.29 -7.58
C THR A 66 -2.02 -21.61 -7.92
N GLU A 67 -1.52 -21.73 -9.15
CA GLU A 67 -0.86 -22.90 -9.74
C GLU A 67 0.60 -23.10 -9.28
N THR A 68 1.18 -22.12 -8.57
CA THR A 68 2.60 -22.13 -8.17
C THR A 68 2.78 -22.18 -6.65
N LEU A 69 1.75 -22.62 -5.91
CA LEU A 69 1.75 -22.79 -4.46
C LEU A 69 2.02 -24.26 -4.07
#